data_AF-T0MEK5-F1
#
_entry.id   AF-T0MEK5-F1
#
_cell.length_a   1.000
_cell.length_b   1.000
_cell.length_c   1.000
_cell.angle_alpha   90.00
_cell.angle_beta   90.00
_cell.angle_gamma   90.00
#
_symmetry.space_group_name_H-M   'P 1'
#
loop_
_entity.id
_entity.type
_entity.pdbx_description
1 polymer ?
#
loop_
_entity_poly.entity_id
_entity_poly.type
_entity_poly.pdbx_seq_one_letter_code
_entity_poly.pdbx_strand_id
1 'polypeptide(L)'
;MEQVKILVVGCGPVGTVCAFALQKSRQATVTAILRSNYDLVKGQGFRMQSVAHGEIDSWRPHSIERTVRDALQHGPFEYVVIALRNLPDIYSILDIIAPAVTLDRTSIVLVQNGIDI
;
A
#
# COMPACT_ATOMS: atom_id res chain seq x y z
N MET A 1 -15.72 6.55 -15.03
CA MET A 1 -14.39 7.18 -14.83
C MET A 1 -13.45 6.08 -14.42
N GLU A 2 -12.25 6.03 -15.00
CA GLU A 2 -11.22 5.05 -14.65
C GLU A 2 -10.70 5.34 -13.23
N GLN A 3 -10.48 4.29 -12.43
CA GLN A 3 -9.97 4.45 -11.06
C GLN A 3 -8.44 4.63 -11.09
N VAL A 4 -7.93 5.51 -10.21
CA VAL A 4 -6.50 5.74 -10.03
C VAL A 4 -5.84 4.49 -9.48
N LYS A 5 -4.77 4.02 -10.13
CA LYS A 5 -4.02 2.84 -9.68
C LYS A 5 -2.96 3.24 -8.65
N ILE A 6 -3.09 2.68 -7.44
CA ILE A 6 -2.22 3.01 -6.31
C ILE A 6 -1.55 1.75 -5.76
N LEU A 7 -0.22 1.81 -5.63
CA LEU A 7 0.56 0.83 -4.90
C LEU A 7 0.81 1.32 -3.47
N VAL A 8 0.41 0.55 -2.47
CA VAL A 8 0.72 0.81 -1.06
C VAL A 8 1.84 -0.11 -0.62
N VAL A 9 3.01 0.45 -0.33
CA VAL A 9 4.19 -0.27 0.13
C VAL A 9 4.26 -0.18 1.65
N GLY A 10 3.90 -1.28 2.31
CA GLY A 10 3.88 -1.40 3.76
C GLY A 10 2.48 -1.30 4.35
N CYS A 11 1.83 -2.44 4.57
CA CYS A 11 0.53 -2.52 5.26
C CYS A 11 0.67 -2.96 6.73
N GLY A 12 1.42 -2.15 7.50
CA GLY A 12 1.19 -2.07 8.96
C GLY A 12 -0.07 -1.25 9.26
N PRO A 13 -0.36 -0.91 10.52
CA PRO A 13 -1.58 -0.19 10.89
C PRO A 13 -1.85 1.07 10.06
N VAL A 14 -0.84 1.92 9.86
CA VAL A 14 -0.95 3.16 9.06
C VAL A 14 -1.28 2.85 7.60
N GLY A 15 -0.46 2.02 6.94
CA GLY A 15 -0.69 1.68 5.54
C GLY A 15 -1.99 0.92 5.28
N THR A 16 -2.45 0.10 6.24
CA THR A 16 -3.76 -0.58 6.16
C THR A 16 -4.90 0.43 6.18
N VAL A 17 -4.87 1.43 7.07
CA VAL A 17 -5.90 2.48 7.10
C VAL A 17 -5.84 3.35 5.83
N CYS A 18 -4.66 3.69 5.32
CA CYS A 18 -4.52 4.40 4.05
C CYS A 18 -5.13 3.59 2.89
N ALA A 19 -4.76 2.32 2.75
CA ALA A 19 -5.29 1.43 1.72
C ALA A 19 -6.82 1.28 1.82
N PHE A 20 -7.34 1.15 3.05
CA PHE A 20 -8.78 1.10 3.30
C PHE A 20 -9.49 2.37 2.88
N ALA A 21 -9.00 3.54 3.28
CA ALA A 21 -9.60 4.83 2.94
C ALA A 21 -9.58 5.09 1.42
N LEU A 22 -8.45 4.78 0.76
CA LEU A 22 -8.31 4.90 -0.69
C LEU A 22 -9.31 4.01 -1.44
N GLN A 23 -9.42 2.74 -1.05
CA GLN A 23 -10.40 1.83 -1.65
C GLN A 23 -11.84 2.24 -1.35
N LYS A 24 -12.15 2.68 -0.12
CA LYS A 24 -13.48 3.15 0.28
C LYS A 24 -13.94 4.39 -0.50
N SER A 25 -13.00 5.22 -0.98
CA SER A 25 -13.31 6.37 -1.82
C SER A 25 -13.96 6.02 -3.16
N ARG A 26 -13.82 4.76 -3.62
CA ARG A 26 -14.23 4.27 -4.95
C ARG A 26 -13.58 5.00 -6.14
N GLN A 27 -12.54 5.79 -5.89
CA GLN A 27 -11.77 6.50 -6.90
C GLN A 27 -10.41 5.86 -7.17
N ALA A 28 -10.01 4.85 -6.38
CA ALA A 28 -8.73 4.18 -6.51
C ALA A 28 -8.84 2.65 -6.49
N THR A 29 -8.05 2.00 -7.34
CA THR A 29 -7.75 0.57 -7.27
C THR A 29 -6.42 0.41 -6.52
N VAL A 30 -6.45 -0.37 -5.44
CA VAL A 30 -5.34 -0.45 -4.48
C VAL A 30 -4.67 -1.81 -4.54
N THR A 31 -3.39 -1.82 -4.87
CA THR A 31 -2.50 -2.97 -4.73
C THR A 31 -1.62 -2.76 -3.50
N ALA A 32 -1.57 -3.75 -2.61
CA ALA A 32 -0.88 -3.65 -1.33
C ALA A 32 0.28 -4.64 -1.22
N ILE A 33 1.45 -4.17 -0.76
CA ILE A 33 2.60 -5.03 -0.48
C ILE A 33 2.59 -5.46 0.99
N LEU A 34 2.44 -6.76 1.19
CA LEU A 34 2.51 -7.41 2.49
C LEU A 34 3.63 -8.45 2.47
N ARG A 35 4.61 -8.32 3.38
CA ARG A 35 5.66 -9.33 3.56
C ARG A 35 5.27 -10.38 4.60
N SER A 36 5.24 -9.98 5.87
CA SER A 36 5.05 -10.90 7.00
C SER A 36 3.63 -11.46 7.07
N ASN A 37 2.62 -10.67 6.72
CA ASN A 37 1.22 -11.01 6.95
C ASN A 37 0.49 -11.39 5.66
N TYR A 38 1.22 -11.67 4.56
CA TYR A 38 0.64 -11.95 3.25
C TYR A 38 -0.39 -13.07 3.29
N ASP A 39 -0.01 -14.26 3.77
CA ASP A 39 -0.90 -15.43 3.74
C ASP A 39 -2.12 -15.24 4.62
N LEU A 40 -1.90 -14.64 5.80
CA LEU A 40 -2.98 -14.34 6.75
C LEU A 40 -4.00 -13.39 6.13
N VAL A 41 -3.56 -12.27 5.55
CA VAL A 41 -4.48 -11.27 4.98
C VAL A 41 -5.08 -11.77 3.67
N LYS A 42 -4.34 -12.52 2.86
CA LYS A 42 -4.90 -13.15 1.67
C LYS A 42 -6.03 -14.12 2.05
N GLY A 43 -5.79 -14.98 3.04
CA GLY A 43 -6.74 -15.99 3.50
C GLY A 43 -7.91 -15.43 4.30
N GLN A 44 -7.67 -14.51 5.24
CA GLN A 44 -8.65 -14.05 6.24
C GLN A 44 -9.00 -12.55 6.12
N GLY A 45 -8.14 -11.74 5.52
CA GLY A 45 -8.30 -10.29 5.46
C GLY A 45 -7.86 -9.60 6.75
N PHE A 46 -8.00 -8.28 6.77
CA PHE A 46 -7.79 -7.46 7.95
C PHE A 46 -9.09 -7.30 8.73
N ARG A 47 -8.98 -7.40 10.06
CA ARG A 47 -9.99 -6.90 10.98
C ARG A 47 -9.57 -5.54 11.51
N MET A 48 -10.46 -4.56 11.45
CA MET A 48 -10.22 -3.20 11.92
C MET A 48 -11.34 -2.78 12.87
N GLN A 49 -10.96 -2.19 14.00
CA GLN A 49 -11.88 -1.52 14.92
C GLN A 49 -11.54 -0.04 14.92
N SER A 50 -12.48 0.79 14.49
CA SER A 50 -12.27 2.23 14.35
C SER A 50 -13.50 2.98 14.83
N VAL A 51 -13.30 4.01 15.64
CA VAL A 51 -14.39 4.91 16.05
C VAL A 51 -15.00 5.61 14.82
N ALA A 52 -14.19 5.95 13.83
CA ALA A 52 -14.63 6.66 12.62
C ALA A 52 -15.22 5.74 11.53
N HIS A 53 -14.89 4.45 11.54
CA HIS A 53 -15.28 3.52 10.47
C HIS A 53 -16.05 2.28 10.95
N GLY A 54 -16.29 2.17 12.25
CA GLY A 54 -16.93 1.02 12.88
C GLY A 54 -16.01 -0.20 12.95
N GLU A 55 -16.63 -1.36 13.15
CA GLU A 55 -15.96 -2.65 13.04
C GLU A 55 -16.03 -3.14 11.60
N ILE A 56 -14.86 -3.45 11.05
CA ILE A 56 -14.70 -3.98 9.71
C ILE A 56 -14.02 -5.33 9.86
N ASP A 57 -14.65 -6.37 9.35
CA ASP A 57 -14.09 -7.71 9.38
C ASP A 57 -13.72 -8.18 7.97
N SER A 58 -12.67 -8.99 7.91
CA SER A 58 -12.24 -9.67 6.68
C SER A 58 -11.99 -8.75 5.47
N TRP A 59 -11.62 -7.49 5.68
CA TRP A 59 -11.36 -6.54 4.58
C TRP A 59 -10.05 -6.84 3.86
N ARG A 60 -10.04 -6.68 2.53
CA ARG A 60 -8.83 -6.85 1.70
C ARG A 60 -8.69 -5.70 0.72
N PRO A 61 -7.46 -5.24 0.45
CA PRO A 61 -7.14 -4.47 -0.76
C PRO A 61 -7.61 -5.22 -2.02
N HIS A 62 -7.82 -4.49 -3.11
CA HIS A 62 -8.18 -5.09 -4.41
C HIS A 62 -7.16 -6.14 -4.86
N SER A 63 -5.88 -5.90 -4.60
CA SER A 63 -4.81 -6.87 -4.86
C SER A 63 -3.78 -6.85 -3.74
N ILE A 64 -3.23 -8.02 -3.42
CA ILE A 64 -2.23 -8.21 -2.36
C ILE A 64 -1.07 -8.98 -2.94
N GLU A 65 0.14 -8.45 -2.81
CA GLU A 65 1.36 -9.06 -3.33
C GLU A 65 2.48 -9.08 -2.28
N ARG A 66 3.44 -9.99 -2.45
CA ARG A 66 4.58 -10.13 -1.52
C ARG A 66 5.69 -9.13 -1.81
N THR A 67 5.90 -8.82 -3.09
CA THR A 67 6.95 -7.92 -3.54
C THR A 67 6.41 -6.89 -4.53
N VAL A 68 7.12 -5.77 -4.66
CA VAL A 68 6.80 -4.75 -5.66
C VAL A 68 6.87 -5.30 -7.08
N ARG A 69 7.76 -6.26 -7.35
CA ARG A 69 7.87 -6.92 -8.66
C ARG A 69 6.62 -7.73 -9.02
N ASP A 70 6.09 -8.48 -8.06
CA ASP A 70 4.85 -9.24 -8.26
C ASP A 70 3.65 -8.31 -8.50
N ALA A 71 3.70 -7.11 -7.93
CA ALA A 71 2.67 -6.09 -8.11
C ALA A 71 2.67 -5.41 -9.49
N LEU A 72 3.73 -5.53 -10.29
CA LEU A 72 3.83 -4.82 -11.57
C LEU A 72 2.74 -5.22 -12.56
N GLN A 73 2.19 -6.43 -12.45
CA GLN A 73 1.05 -6.88 -13.26
C GLN A 73 -0.23 -6.03 -13.06
N HIS A 74 -0.34 -5.34 -11.92
CA HIS A 74 -1.50 -4.48 -11.61
C HIS A 74 -1.29 -3.03 -12.06
N GLY A 75 -0.06 -2.66 -12.39
CA GLY A 75 0.33 -1.31 -12.81
C GLY A 75 -0.03 -0.96 -14.26
N PRO A 76 0.60 0.09 -14.82
CA PRO A 76 1.52 1.01 -14.14
C PRO A 76 0.77 1.83 -13.09
N PHE A 77 1.47 2.29 -12.05
CA PHE A 77 0.87 3.00 -10.92
C PHE A 77 1.00 4.51 -11.08
N GLU A 78 -0.08 5.23 -10.79
CA GLU A 78 -0.07 6.70 -10.72
C GLU A 78 0.48 7.19 -9.38
N TYR A 79 0.27 6.41 -8.31
CA TYR A 79 0.83 6.71 -7.00
C TYR A 79 1.50 5.48 -6.38
N VAL A 80 2.66 5.72 -5.75
CA VAL A 80 3.29 4.79 -4.82
C VAL A 80 3.26 5.42 -3.42
N VAL A 81 2.43 4.87 -2.55
CA VAL A 81 2.27 5.30 -1.16
C VAL A 81 3.21 4.47 -0.29
N ILE A 82 4.13 5.12 0.39
CA ILE A 82 5.13 4.49 1.26
C ILE A 82 4.69 4.65 2.71
N ALA A 83 4.34 3.53 3.34
CA ALA A 83 3.92 3.47 4.74
C ALA A 83 4.77 2.47 5.57
N LEU A 84 5.94 2.10 5.05
CA LEU A 84 6.97 1.40 5.83
C LEU A 84 7.55 2.35 6.88
N ARG A 85 8.26 1.81 7.89
CA ARG A 85 9.08 2.65 8.77
C ARG A 85 10.31 3.13 7.99
N ASN A 86 10.84 4.32 8.26
CA ASN A 86 12.12 4.70 7.67
C ASN A 86 13.27 4.03 8.47
N LEU A 87 13.92 3.02 7.88
CA LEU A 87 14.98 2.21 8.51
C LEU A 87 16.12 1.94 7.51
N PRO A 88 16.92 2.96 7.15
CA PRO A 88 17.92 2.86 6.08
C PRO A 88 19.01 1.81 6.36
N ASP A 89 19.34 1.56 7.63
CA ASP A 89 20.32 0.53 8.03
C ASP A 89 19.82 -0.91 7.80
N ILE A 90 18.52 -1.09 7.55
CA ILE A 90 17.88 -2.39 7.39
C ILE A 90 17.41 -2.60 5.95
N TYR A 91 16.91 -1.55 5.29
CA TYR A 91 16.50 -1.61 3.89
C TYR A 91 16.48 -0.25 3.21
N SER A 92 16.72 -0.28 1.90
CA SER A 92 16.56 0.87 1.01
C SER A 92 15.13 0.95 0.49
N ILE A 93 14.40 2.01 0.88
CA ILE A 93 13.06 2.28 0.35
C ILE A 93 13.13 2.54 -1.16
N LEU A 94 14.16 3.25 -1.62
CA LEU A 94 14.36 3.57 -3.03
C LEU A 94 14.46 2.29 -3.88
N ASP A 95 15.26 1.32 -3.45
CA ASP A 95 15.43 0.05 -4.17
C ASP A 95 14.14 -0.78 -4.17
N ILE A 96 13.37 -0.72 -3.07
CA ILE A 96 12.09 -1.42 -2.96
C ILE A 96 11.09 -0.86 -3.98
N ILE A 97 10.94 0.46 -4.08
CA ILE A 97 9.90 1.08 -4.91
C ILE A 97 10.30 1.24 -6.36
N ALA A 98 11.60 1.33 -6.68
CA ALA A 98 12.11 1.65 -8.00
C ALA A 98 11.45 0.85 -9.15
N PRO A 99 11.17 -0.47 -9.03
CA PRO A 99 10.52 -1.22 -10.10
C PRO A 99 9.11 -0.74 -10.47
N ALA A 100 8.40 -0.09 -9.54
CA ALA A 100 7.04 0.40 -9.74
C ALA A 100 6.96 1.89 -10.15
N VAL A 101 8.10 2.60 -10.16
CA VAL A 101 8.16 4.02 -10.52
C VAL A 101 8.29 4.16 -12.03
N THR A 102 7.31 4.81 -12.65
CA THR A 102 7.33 5.18 -14.07
C THR A 102 7.53 6.68 -14.20
N LEU A 103 8.56 7.09 -14.96
CA LEU A 103 8.82 8.51 -15.26
C LEU A 103 7.59 9.18 -15.87
N ASP A 104 7.35 10.44 -15.51
CA ASP A 104 6.21 11.27 -15.96
C ASP A 104 4.81 10.71 -15.64
N ARG A 105 4.72 9.68 -14.78
CA ARG A 105 3.44 9.08 -14.39
C ARG A 105 3.31 8.86 -12.90
N THR A 106 4.33 8.29 -12.25
CA THR A 106 4.22 7.88 -10.85
C THR A 106 4.62 9.03 -9.93
N SER A 107 3.69 9.42 -9.06
CA SER A 107 3.96 10.29 -7.92
C SER A 107 4.23 9.46 -6.66
N ILE A 108 5.25 9.84 -5.88
CA ILE A 108 5.61 9.17 -4.63
C ILE A 108 4.97 9.93 -3.46
N VAL A 109 4.27 9.20 -2.58
CA VAL A 109 3.62 9.77 -1.40
C VAL A 109 4.21 9.13 -0.16
N LEU A 110 4.86 9.93 0.68
CA LEU A 110 5.44 9.48 1.94
C LEU A 110 4.42 9.61 3.07
N VAL A 111 4.07 8.49 3.70
CA VAL A 111 3.23 8.43 4.90
C VAL A 111 4.08 7.84 6.03
N GLN A 112 5.08 8.61 6.42
CA GLN A 112 6.08 8.21 7.41
C GLN A 112 6.35 9.39 8.35
N ASN A 113 6.68 9.08 9.60
CA ASN A 113 7.17 10.07 10.53
C ASN A 113 8.68 10.27 10.29
N GLY A 114 9.16 11.50 10.42
CA GLY A 114 10.57 11.85 10.32
C GLY A 114 10.77 13.30 9.87
N ILE A 115 12.01 13.75 9.94
CA ILE A 115 12.50 14.99 9.33
C ILE A 115 13.57 14.55 8.33
N ASP A 116 13.64 15.21 7.18
CA ASP A 116 14.56 14.88 6.08
C ASP A 116 14.45 13.41 5.61
N ILE A 117 13.22 13.02 5.26
CA ILE A 117 12.88 11.69 4.72
C ILE A 117 12.64 11.70 3.21
#